data_AF-W2CHZ2-F1
#
_entry.id   AF-W2CHZ2-F1
#
_cell.length_a   1.000
_cell.length_b   1.000
_cell.length_c   1.000
_cell.angle_alpha   90.00
_cell.angle_beta   90.00
_cell.angle_gamma   90.00
#
_symmetry.space_group_name_H-M   'P 1'
#
loop_
_entity.id
_entity.type
_entity.pdbx_description
1 polymer ?
#
loop_
_entity_poly.entity_id
_entity_poly.type
_entity_poly.pdbx_seq_one_letter_code
_entity_poly.pdbx_strand_id
1 'polypeptide(L)' 'MIDRASITQWAGRVSWNDPAQVEQDLIISRALVAIFSDEFLASQLAFRGGTALHKLYLSPQG' A
#
# COMPACT_ATOMS: atom_id res chain seq x y z
N MET A 1 3.73 -10.72 -8.25
CA MET A 1 3.81 -9.52 -9.08
C MET A 1 2.42 -9.00 -9.35
N ILE A 2 2.27 -7.69 -9.35
CA ILE A 2 1.05 -6.99 -9.77
C ILE A 2 1.07 -6.88 -11.30
N ASP A 3 -0.09 -7.00 -11.95
CA ASP A 3 -0.14 -6.86 -13.40
C ASP A 3 0.14 -5.41 -13.84
N ARG A 4 0.62 -5.27 -15.07
CA ARG A 4 1.04 -3.96 -15.59
C ARG A 4 -0.10 -2.96 -15.69
N ALA A 5 -1.33 -3.41 -15.97
CA ALA A 5 -2.47 -2.51 -16.10
C ALA A 5 -2.83 -1.89 -14.75
N SER A 6 -2.83 -2.69 -13.67
CA SER A 6 -3.01 -2.21 -12.31
C SER A 6 -1.91 -1.23 -11.89
N ILE A 7 -0.64 -1.50 -12.23
CA ILE A 7 0.47 -0.57 -11.97
C ILE A 7 0.25 0.75 -12.70
N THR A 8 -0.07 0.71 -14.00
CA THR A 8 -0.31 1.93 -14.80
C THR A 8 -1.50 2.73 -14.29
N GLN A 9 -2.59 2.06 -13.91
CA GLN A 9 -3.76 2.74 -13.35
C GLN A 9 -3.46 3.42 -12.02
N TRP A 10 -2.70 2.75 -11.14
CA TRP A 10 -2.36 3.28 -9.82
C TRP A 10 -1.33 4.40 -9.87
N ALA A 11 -0.41 4.38 -10.84
CA ALA A 11 0.58 5.43 -11.04
C ALA A 11 -0.04 6.82 -11.21
N GLY A 12 -1.27 6.93 -11.73
CA GLY A 12 -2.00 8.19 -11.82
C GLY A 12 -2.58 8.72 -10.50
N ARG A 13 -2.44 7.98 -9.38
CA ARG A 13 -2.99 8.33 -8.06
C ARG A 13 -1.94 8.53 -6.98
N VAL A 14 -0.69 8.19 -7.26
CA VAL A 14 0.43 8.28 -6.34
C VAL A 14 1.53 9.13 -6.96
N SER A 15 2.42 9.68 -6.14
CA SER A 15 3.53 10.54 -6.58
C SER A 15 4.78 9.77 -7.03
N TRP A 16 4.73 8.44 -7.03
CA TRP A 16 5.87 7.61 -7.41
C TRP A 16 6.07 7.60 -8.93
N ASN A 17 7.27 7.97 -9.38
CA ASN A 17 7.63 7.97 -10.81
C ASN A 17 8.16 6.61 -11.29
N ASP A 18 8.69 5.78 -10.39
CA ASP A 18 9.22 4.45 -10.71
C ASP A 18 8.10 3.39 -10.62
N PRO A 19 7.80 2.66 -11.71
CA PRO A 19 6.84 1.55 -11.70
C PRO A 19 7.10 0.51 -10.61
N ALA A 20 8.35 0.27 -10.22
CA ALA A 20 8.68 -0.67 -9.15
C ALA A 20 8.22 -0.16 -7.77
N GLN A 21 8.29 1.16 -7.54
CA GLN A 21 7.75 1.79 -6.32
C GLN A 21 6.23 1.74 -6.30
N VAL A 22 5.58 1.97 -7.45
CA VAL A 22 4.11 1.84 -7.60
C VAL A 22 3.68 0.39 -7.33
N GLU A 23 4.41 -0.60 -7.86
CA GLU A 23 4.13 -2.01 -7.59
C GLU A 23 4.31 -2.34 -6.09
N GLN A 24 5.38 -1.87 -5.45
CA GLN A 24 5.57 -2.04 -4.01
C GLN A 24 4.43 -1.44 -3.20
N ASP A 25 3.98 -0.23 -3.55
CA ASP A 25 2.87 0.45 -2.89
C ASP A 25 1.60 -0.41 -2.94
N LEU A 26 1.29 -0.98 -4.11
CA LEU A 26 0.16 -1.89 -4.31
C LEU A 26 0.31 -3.20 -3.53
N ILE A 27 1.51 -3.78 -3.50
CA ILE A 27 1.77 -5.01 -2.72
C ILE A 27 1.54 -4.75 -1.23
N ILE A 28 2.05 -3.64 -0.69
CA ILE A 28 1.86 -3.26 0.71
C ILE A 28 0.37 -3.03 0.98
N SER A 29 -0.33 -2.28 0.12
CA SER A 29 -1.78 -2.06 0.24
C SER A 29 -2.54 -3.38 0.31
N ARG A 30 -2.24 -4.31 -0.61
CA ARG A 30 -2.90 -5.62 -0.66
C ARG A 30 -2.59 -6.46 0.58
N ALA A 31 -1.35 -6.44 1.06
CA ALA A 31 -0.95 -7.15 2.27
C ALA A 31 -1.69 -6.61 3.50
N LEU A 32 -1.82 -5.29 3.63
CA LEU A 32 -2.58 -4.67 4.72
C LEU A 32 -4.05 -5.08 4.68
N VAL A 33 -4.70 -5.01 3.51
CA VAL A 33 -6.09 -5.48 3.36
C VAL A 33 -6.21 -6.95 3.76
N ALA A 34 -5.30 -7.81 3.30
CA ALA A 34 -5.34 -9.24 3.63
C ALA A 34 -5.16 -9.50 5.14
N ILE A 35 -4.18 -8.84 5.78
CA ILE A 35 -3.92 -8.99 7.22
C ILE A 35 -5.11 -8.52 8.05
N PHE A 36 -5.66 -7.34 7.75
CA PHE A 36 -6.71 -6.74 8.57
C PHE A 36 -8.14 -7.18 8.20
N SER A 37 -8.28 -7.99 7.14
CA SER A 37 -9.54 -8.70 6.86
C SER A 37 -9.64 -10.04 7.60
N ASP A 38 -8.55 -10.54 8.17
CA ASP A 38 -8.53 -11.72 9.02
C ASP A 38 -8.73 -11.30 10.49
N GLU A 39 -9.78 -11.80 11.13
CA GLU A 39 -10.18 -11.38 12.49
C GLU A 39 -9.09 -11.69 13.54
N PHE A 40 -8.43 -12.85 13.42
CA PHE A 40 -7.38 -13.24 14.34
C PHE A 40 -6.17 -12.31 14.17
N LEU A 41 -5.65 -12.15 12.96
CA LEU A 41 -4.48 -11.31 12.69
C LEU A 41 -4.75 -9.85 13.02
N ALA A 42 -5.93 -9.33 12.69
CA ALA A 42 -6.33 -7.96 13.01
C ALA A 42 -6.32 -7.70 14.52
N SER A 43 -6.68 -8.69 15.34
CA SER A 43 -6.65 -8.58 16.80
C SER A 43 -5.23 -8.63 17.41
N GLN A 44 -4.26 -9.21 16.69
CA GLN A 44 -2.92 -9.48 17.21
C GLN A 44 -1.84 -8.54 16.67
N LEU A 45 -2.07 -7.90 15.52
CA LEU A 45 -1.05 -7.12 14.81
C LEU A 45 -1.42 -5.63 14.75
N ALA A 46 -0.44 -4.79 15.07
CA ALA A 46 -0.54 -3.34 14.88
C ALA A 46 0.33 -2.89 13.71
N PHE A 47 -0.26 -2.20 12.73
CA PHE A 47 0.50 -1.52 11.69
C PHE A 47 0.99 -0.17 12.20
N ARG A 48 2.31 0.00 12.26
CA ARG A 48 2.97 1.11 12.98
C ARG A 48 4.22 1.61 12.26
N GLY A 49 4.73 2.75 12.70
CA GLY A 49 5.93 3.39 12.15
C GLY A 49 5.63 4.38 11.03
N GLY A 50 6.69 4.91 10.40
CA GLY A 50 6.58 5.96 9.37
C GLY A 50 5.76 5.52 8.15
N THR A 51 5.88 4.27 7.72
CA THR A 51 5.07 3.71 6.63
C THR A 51 3.58 3.73 6.97
N ALA A 52 3.21 3.43 8.22
CA ALA A 52 1.81 3.47 8.64
C ALA A 52 1.25 4.90 8.62
N LEU A 53 2.04 5.87 9.09
CA LEU A 53 1.66 7.27 9.02
C LEU A 53 1.45 7.74 7.58
N HIS A 54 2.42 7.45 6.70
CA HIS A 54 2.36 7.84 5.29
C HIS A 54 1.21 7.17 4.52
N LYS A 55 0.90 5.91 4.84
CA LYS A 55 -0.11 5.14 4.11
C LYS A 55 -1.54 5.46 4.53
N LEU A 56 -1.76 5.76 5.81
CA LEU A 56 -3.09 5.90 6.39
C LEU A 56 -3.53 7.34 6.62
N TYR A 57 -2.59 8.26 6.86
CA TYR A 57 -2.92 9.61 7.34
C TYR A 57 -2.35 10.74 6.50
N LEU A 58 -1.21 10.53 5.82
CA LEU A 58 -0.62 11.55 4.96
C LEU A 58 -1.09 11.34 3.52
N SER A 59 -1.36 12.45 2.82
CA SER A 59 -1.53 12.39 1.37
C SER A 59 -0.19 12.06 0.72
N PRO A 60 -0.18 11.38 -0.45
CA PRO A 60 1.04 11.18 -1.22
C PRO A 60 1.77 12.51 -1.39
N GLN A 61 3.03 12.56 -0.94
CA GLN A 61 3.84 13.77 -1.05
C GLN A 61 4.27 13.86 -2.51
N GLY A 62 3.74 14.86 -3.22
CA GLY A 62 4.04 15.15 -4.62
C GLY A 62 5.52 15.38 -4.87
#